data_AF-A0AAU7C8U0-F1
#
_entry.id   AF-A0AAU7C8U0-F1
#
_cell.length_a   1.000
_cell.length_b   1.000
_cell.length_c   1.000
_cell.angle_alpha   90.00
_cell.angle_beta   90.00
_cell.angle_gamma   90.00
#
_symmetry.space_group_name_H-M   'P 1'
#
loop_
_entity.id
_entity.type
_entity.pdbx_description
1 polymer ?
#
loop_
_entity_poly.entity_id
_entity_poly.type
_entity_poly.pdbx_seq_one_letter_code
_entity_poly.pdbx_strand_id
1 'polypeptide(L)'
;MADARRLEIQRGLRGLFNVGTVAGLSDGDLLDRFIARRGESAEMAFAALVEWHGPMVLRVCRQVLNDPHVAQGAFQATFLVLMRKAGSLRHRDSIAT
;
A
#
# COMPACT_ATOMS: atom_id res chain seq x y z
N MET A 1 -22.22 -4.10 26.99
CA MET A 1 -22.52 -4.72 25.67
C MET A 1 -22.86 -3.70 24.58
N ALA A 2 -23.68 -2.66 24.84
CA ALA A 2 -24.00 -1.62 23.85
C ALA A 2 -22.79 -0.79 23.37
N ASP A 3 -21.81 -0.51 24.24
CA ASP A 3 -20.58 0.21 23.85
C ASP A 3 -19.66 -0.57 22.91
N ALA A 4 -19.52 -1.87 23.11
CA ALA A 4 -18.71 -2.73 22.24
C ALA A 4 -19.29 -2.76 20.81
N ARG A 5 -20.62 -2.84 20.70
CA ARG A 5 -21.36 -2.77 19.42
C ARG A 5 -21.15 -1.41 18.73
N ARG A 6 -21.15 -0.30 19.48
CA ARG A 6 -20.88 1.04 18.95
C ARG A 6 -19.45 1.18 18.42
N LEU A 7 -18.47 0.64 19.14
CA LEU A 7 -17.06 0.65 18.73
C LEU A 7 -16.82 -0.19 17.46
N GLU A 8 -17.46 -1.37 17.35
CA GLU A 8 -17.40 -2.19 16.13
C GLU A 8 -18.02 -1.49 14.93
N ILE A 9 -19.20 -0.89 15.10
CA ILE A 9 -19.87 -0.13 14.04
C ILE A 9 -19.02 1.07 13.63
N GLN A 10 -18.41 1.78 14.57
CA GLN A 10 -17.49 2.89 14.27
C GLN A 10 -16.23 2.44 13.52
N ARG A 11 -15.66 1.28 13.87
CA ARG A 11 -14.52 0.71 13.14
C ARG A 11 -14.91 0.29 11.72
N GLY A 12 -16.04 -0.40 11.56
CA GLY A 12 -16.56 -0.82 10.26
C GLY A 12 -16.88 0.36 9.35
N LEU A 13 -17.51 1.40 9.89
CA LEU A 13 -17.81 2.63 9.16
C LEU A 13 -16.52 3.36 8.72
N ARG A 14 -15.51 3.45 9.61
CA ARG A 14 -14.19 4.01 9.24
C ARG A 14 -13.52 3.22 8.13
N GLY A 15 -13.54 1.89 8.20
CA GLY A 15 -12.97 1.03 7.16
C GLY A 15 -13.65 1.24 5.80
N LEU A 16 -14.99 1.27 5.76
CA LEU A 16 -15.76 1.49 4.52
C LEU A 16 -15.49 2.88 3.90
N PHE A 17 -15.50 3.94 4.71
CA PHE A 17 -15.18 5.28 4.22
C PHE A 17 -13.74 5.36 3.74
N ASN A 18 -12.79 4.73 4.44
CA ASN A 18 -11.38 4.82 4.05
C ASN A 18 -11.09 4.01 2.76
N VAL A 19 -11.65 2.80 2.61
CA VAL A 19 -11.57 2.01 1.37
C VAL A 19 -12.17 2.78 0.19
N GLY A 20 -13.34 3.41 0.39
CA GLY A 20 -13.95 4.29 -0.61
C GLY A 20 -13.09 5.51 -0.95
N THR A 21 -12.33 6.05 0.01
CA THR A 21 -11.41 7.17 -0.24
C THR A 21 -10.10 6.76 -0.93
N VAL A 22 -9.73 5.48 -0.94
CA VAL A 22 -8.47 4.97 -1.50
C VAL A 22 -8.62 4.66 -2.99
N ALA A 23 -9.78 4.15 -3.42
CA ALA A 23 -10.04 3.75 -4.81
C ALA A 23 -9.98 4.90 -5.85
N GLY A 24 -9.99 6.16 -5.42
CA GLY A 24 -9.92 7.34 -6.30
C GLY A 24 -8.60 8.13 -6.21
N LEU A 25 -7.59 7.59 -5.51
CA LEU A 25 -6.33 8.29 -5.27
C LEU A 25 -5.29 7.94 -6.31
N SER A 26 -4.47 8.94 -6.65
CA SER A 26 -3.24 8.69 -7.37
C SER A 26 -2.22 7.95 -6.50
N ASP A 27 -1.21 7.33 -7.13
CA ASP A 27 -0.05 6.77 -6.42
C ASP A 27 0.58 7.79 -5.47
N GLY A 28 0.60 9.06 -5.86
CA GLY A 28 1.19 10.14 -5.09
C GLY A 28 0.40 10.49 -3.85
N ASP A 29 -0.92 10.50 -3.96
CA ASP A 29 -1.82 10.70 -2.82
C ASP A 29 -1.71 9.54 -1.82
N LEU A 30 -1.58 8.30 -2.30
CA LEU A 30 -1.38 7.13 -1.46
C LEU A 30 -0.02 7.17 -0.75
N LEU A 31 1.03 7.56 -1.47
CA LEU A 31 2.34 7.80 -0.87
C LEU A 31 2.30 8.90 0.18
N ASP A 32 1.60 10.00 -0.08
CA ASP A 32 1.49 11.12 0.87
C ASP A 32 0.74 10.73 2.13
N ARG A 33 -0.34 9.95 2.00
CA ARG A 33 -1.04 9.37 3.15
C ARG A 33 -0.16 8.39 3.93
N PHE A 34 0.63 7.57 3.25
CA PHE A 34 1.58 6.67 3.91
C PHE A 34 2.69 7.46 4.63
N ILE A 35 3.22 8.53 4.02
CA ILE A 35 4.30 9.38 4.56
C ILE A 35 3.81 10.28 5.70
N ALA A 36 2.53 10.65 5.76
CA ALA A 36 1.96 11.40 6.88
C ALA A 36 2.06 10.67 8.24
N ARG A 37 2.47 9.38 8.22
CA ARG A 37 2.92 8.54 9.35
C ARG A 37 2.00 8.58 10.57
N ARG A 38 0.98 7.72 10.55
CA ARG A 38 0.63 6.71 11.57
C ARG A 38 -0.82 6.27 11.44
N GLY A 39 -1.09 5.04 11.87
CA GLY A 39 -2.43 4.50 12.03
C GLY A 39 -3.01 3.85 10.77
N GLU A 40 -4.24 3.38 10.91
CA GLU A 40 -4.99 2.55 9.95
C GLU A 40 -4.98 3.13 8.52
N SER A 41 -5.05 4.46 8.38
CA SER A 41 -5.08 5.12 7.07
C SER A 41 -3.76 4.98 6.30
N ALA A 42 -2.61 5.03 6.99
CA ALA A 42 -1.31 4.83 6.36
C ALA A 42 -1.11 3.36 5.94
N GLU A 43 -1.55 2.41 6.78
CA GLU A 43 -1.50 0.97 6.48
C GLU A 43 -2.37 0.63 5.26
N MET A 44 -3.59 1.19 5.20
CA MET A 44 -4.48 1.01 4.05
C MET A 44 -3.94 1.63 2.77
N ALA A 45 -3.31 2.80 2.84
CA ALA A 45 -2.70 3.43 1.66
C ALA A 45 -1.55 2.57 1.10
N PHE A 46 -0.72 2.00 1.97
CA PHE A 46 0.34 1.08 1.56
C PHE A 46 -0.21 -0.25 1.01
N ALA A 47 -1.24 -0.80 1.64
CA ALA A 47 -1.89 -2.02 1.15
C ALA A 47 -2.45 -1.83 -0.27
N ALA A 48 -3.08 -0.69 -0.56
CA ALA A 48 -3.57 -0.37 -1.90
C ALA A 48 -2.45 -0.26 -2.94
N LEU A 49 -1.32 0.37 -2.59
CA LEU A 49 -0.13 0.40 -3.45
C LEU A 49 0.38 -1.02 -3.75
N VAL A 50 0.41 -1.91 -2.76
CA VAL A 50 0.82 -3.31 -2.95
C VAL A 50 -0.20 -4.07 -3.80
N GLU A 51 -1.49 -3.84 -3.62
CA GLU A 51 -2.55 -4.50 -4.39
C GLU A 51 -2.51 -4.11 -5.87
N TRP A 52 -2.34 -2.82 -6.17
CA TRP A 52 -2.31 -2.31 -7.55
C TRP A 52 -1.01 -2.61 -8.27
N HIS A 53 0.14 -2.41 -7.61
CA HIS A 53 1.46 -2.59 -8.24
C HIS A 53 2.02 -3.99 -8.09
N GLY A 54 1.48 -4.78 -7.16
CA GLY A 54 2.01 -6.10 -6.82
C GLY A 54 2.10 -7.06 -8.01
N PRO A 55 1.03 -7.23 -8.81
CA PRO A 55 1.08 -8.10 -9.99
C PRO A 55 2.13 -7.67 -11.02
N MET A 56 2.28 -6.36 -11.24
CA MET A 56 3.26 -5.81 -12.18
C MET A 56 4.69 -6.07 -11.69
N VAL A 57 4.99 -5.76 -10.43
CA VAL A 57 6.32 -5.98 -9.83
C VAL A 57 6.67 -7.46 -9.79
N LEU A 58 5.72 -8.34 -9.39
CA LEU A 58 5.95 -9.77 -9.35
C LEU A 58 6.24 -10.34 -10.76
N ARG A 59 5.57 -9.84 -11.79
CA ARG A 59 5.85 -10.22 -13.18
C ARG A 59 7.28 -9.83 -13.56
N VAL A 60 7.73 -8.63 -13.24
CA VAL A 60 9.10 -8.19 -13.51
C VAL A 60 10.11 -9.04 -12.74
N CYS A 61 9.90 -9.28 -11.45
CA CYS A 61 10.77 -10.14 -10.65
C CYS A 61 10.91 -11.54 -11.27
N ARG A 62 9.81 -12.15 -11.71
CA ARG A 62 9.83 -13.47 -12.37
C ARG A 62 10.46 -13.46 -13.76
N GLN A 63 10.39 -12.33 -14.48
CA GLN A 63 11.03 -12.19 -15.78
C GLN A 63 12.56 -12.05 -15.67
N VAL A 64 13.03 -11.37 -14.62
CA VAL A 64 14.46 -11.11 -14.40
C VAL A 64 15.13 -12.27 -13.65
N LEU A 65 14.41 -12.91 -12.73
CA LEU A 65 14.94 -13.95 -11.85
C LEU A 65 14.35 -15.31 -12.26
N ASN A 66 15.22 -16.23 -12.66
CA ASN A 66 14.81 -17.59 -13.05
C ASN A 66 14.31 -18.45 -11.87
N ASP A 67 14.67 -18.09 -10.63
CA ASP A 67 14.24 -18.80 -9.42
C ASP A 67 12.99 -18.15 -8.81
N PRO A 68 11.84 -18.86 -8.71
CA PRO A 68 10.62 -18.34 -8.09
C PRO A 68 10.76 -17.89 -6.64
N HIS A 69 11.61 -18.54 -5.83
CA HIS A 69 11.83 -18.18 -4.44
C HIS A 69 12.62 -16.87 -4.33
N VAL A 70 13.64 -16.71 -5.18
CA VAL A 70 14.41 -15.47 -5.27
C VAL A 70 13.53 -14.33 -5.80
N ALA A 71 12.66 -14.61 -6.78
CA ALA A 71 11.69 -13.65 -7.29
C ALA A 71 10.72 -13.16 -6.21
N GLN A 72 10.24 -14.07 -5.35
CA GLN A 72 9.40 -13.70 -4.21
C GLN A 72 10.16 -12.83 -3.19
N GLY A 73 11.43 -13.13 -2.95
CA GLY A 73 12.30 -12.32 -2.09
C GLY A 73 12.52 -10.90 -2.66
N ALA A 74 12.76 -10.79 -3.97
CA ALA A 74 12.93 -9.51 -4.65
C ALA A 74 11.63 -8.68 -4.65
N PHE A 75 10.48 -9.33 -4.84
CA PHE A 75 9.17 -8.70 -4.70
C PHE A 75 9.00 -8.08 -3.31
N GLN A 76 9.25 -8.84 -2.24
CA GLN A 76 9.16 -8.33 -0.87
C GLN A 76 10.16 -7.21 -0.61
N ALA A 77 11.40 -7.35 -1.07
CA ALA A 77 12.45 -6.35 -0.92
C ALA A 77 12.08 -5.01 -1.60
N THR A 78 11.39 -5.06 -2.73
CA THR A 78 10.96 -3.87 -3.47
C THR A 78 10.03 -3.01 -2.62
N PHE A 79 9.00 -3.61 -2.03
CA PHE A 79 8.05 -2.90 -1.16
C PHE A 79 8.67 -2.51 0.18
N LEU A 80 9.63 -3.29 0.72
CA LEU A 80 10.43 -2.88 1.89
C LEU A 80 11.28 -1.63 1.62
N VAL A 81 11.89 -1.54 0.43
CA VAL A 81 12.64 -0.36 0.00
C VAL A 81 11.70 0.83 -0.20
N LEU A 82 10.53 0.62 -0.81
CA LEU A 82 9.50 1.65 -0.95
C LEU A 82 9.11 2.23 0.41
N MET A 83 8.82 1.38 1.41
CA MET A 83 8.48 1.84 2.76
C MET A 83 9.59 2.69 3.38
N ARG A 84 10.85 2.29 3.21
CA ARG A 84 12.02 3.00 3.76
C ARG A 84 12.29 4.31 3.05
N LYS A 85 12.04 4.37 1.74
CA LYS A 85 12.37 5.51 0.88
C LYS A 85 11.19 6.43 0.57
N ALA A 86 9.95 6.09 0.95
CA ALA A 86 8.77 6.86 0.60
C ALA A 86 8.93 8.36 0.89
N GLY A 87 9.51 8.72 2.05
CA GLY A 87 9.73 10.12 2.43
C GLY A 87 10.75 10.89 1.58
N SER A 88 11.59 10.22 0.78
CA SER A 88 12.58 10.84 -0.11
C SER A 88 12.22 10.73 -1.60
N LEU A 89 11.09 10.13 -1.96
CA LEU A 89 10.62 10.06 -3.34
C LEU A 89 10.06 11.43 -3.77
N ARG A 90 10.76 12.08 -4.71
CA ARG A 90 10.50 13.45 -5.19
C ARG A 90 9.54 13.53 -6.38
N HIS A 91 9.23 12.39 -7.02
CA HIS A 91 8.19 12.27 -8.05
C HIS A 91 7.16 11.28 -7.56
N ARG A 92 5.99 11.80 -7.21
CA ARG A 92 4.91 11.05 -6.57
C ARG A 92 3.86 10.59 -7.59
N ASP A 93 3.93 11.09 -8.82
CA ASP A 93 2.83 10.94 -9.80
C ASP A 93 2.87 9.63 -10.60
N SER A 94 3.91 8.80 -10.48
CA SER A 94 3.89 7.45 -11.07
C SER A 94 4.95 6.56 -10.44
N ILE A 95 4.52 5.50 -9.73
CA ILE A 95 5.43 4.45 -9.21
C ILE A 95 5.57 3.33 -10.25
N ALA A 96 4.77 3.35 -11.31
CA ALA A 96 4.91 2.51 -12.49
C ALA A 96 5.49 3.33 -13.65
N THR A 97 6.59 2.87 -14.22
CA THR A 97 6.95 3.15 -15.62
C THR A 97 7.15 1.83 -16.31
#